data_AF-A0A7R9I113-F1
#
_entry.id   AF-A0A7R9I113-F1
#
_cell.length_a   1.000
_cell.length_b   1.000
_cell.length_c   1.000
_cell.angle_alpha   90.00
_cell.angle_beta   90.00
_cell.angle_gamma   90.00
#
_symmetry.space_group_name_H-M   'P 1'
#
loop_
_entity.id
_entity.type
_entity.pdbx_description
1 polymer ?
#
loop_
_entity_poly.entity_id
_entity_poly.type
_entity_poly.pdbx_seq_one_letter_code
_entity_poly.pdbx_strand_id
1 'polypeptide(L)'
;MDVTRENFRAVLSELKNTIPSCQFLAIDGEFTGLLVGDKINAYDSPAKQFSKMRQESMEYLLIEFGLCVFHYNKEKNSFTHRGYNFYVFPRQFSQRSYDPQFRCSSSSLSFLISHGFDFNKLFKDGIHYTTDSQMEPLRANLEEKQKLRNIKSLLQTESIPIPDIHVPLIEDICDRIEKFLAVKEPKELQLDQYNGYVRKLLYQEVGKRFPHAYLETRTASDGNRTMFVMRSDGDENRKKLEEDKINKEINEVEEATGFCEVINLISLSVI
;
A
#
# COMPACT_ATOMS: atom_id res chain seq x y z
N MET A 1 -17.37 5.24 -17.76
CA MET A 1 -16.24 6.07 -17.26
C MET A 1 -15.09 5.15 -16.98
N ASP A 2 -13.91 5.45 -17.50
CA ASP A 2 -12.72 4.66 -17.20
C ASP A 2 -12.19 5.02 -15.81
N VAL A 3 -11.98 4.00 -14.99
CA VAL A 3 -11.52 4.14 -13.61
C VAL A 3 -10.14 3.50 -13.48
N THR A 4 -9.18 4.32 -13.09
CA THR A 4 -7.79 3.95 -12.84
C THR A 4 -7.43 4.35 -11.42
N ARG A 5 -6.20 4.07 -11.00
CA ARG A 5 -5.70 4.47 -9.68
C ARG A 5 -5.88 5.97 -9.39
N GLU A 6 -5.78 6.83 -10.41
CA GLU A 6 -5.83 8.29 -10.24
C GLU A 6 -7.21 8.79 -9.78
N ASN A 7 -8.29 8.22 -10.31
CA ASN A 7 -9.66 8.64 -10.02
C ASN A 7 -10.44 7.64 -9.14
N PHE A 8 -9.84 6.49 -8.80
CA PHE A 8 -10.49 5.43 -8.04
C PHE A 8 -11.13 5.91 -6.73
N ARG A 9 -10.43 6.73 -5.94
CA ARG A 9 -10.93 7.20 -4.63
C ARG A 9 -12.16 8.11 -4.76
N ALA A 10 -12.20 8.94 -5.79
CA ALA A 10 -13.36 9.79 -6.08
C ALA A 10 -14.56 8.94 -6.51
N VAL A 11 -14.35 7.99 -7.45
CA VAL A 11 -15.39 7.09 -7.92
C VAL A 11 -15.92 6.19 -6.80
N LEU A 12 -15.05 5.65 -5.96
CA LEU A 12 -15.45 4.84 -4.81
C LEU A 12 -16.36 5.63 -3.85
N SER A 13 -16.04 6.90 -3.61
CA SER A 13 -16.85 7.79 -2.77
C SER A 13 -18.22 8.07 -3.40
N GLU A 14 -18.28 8.22 -4.72
CA GLU A 14 -19.54 8.31 -5.45
C GLU A 14 -20.36 7.01 -5.35
N LEU A 15 -19.72 5.86 -5.55
CA LEU A 15 -20.37 4.55 -5.48
C LEU A 15 -20.97 4.26 -4.11
N LYS A 16 -20.29 4.65 -3.02
CA LYS A 16 -20.82 4.53 -1.65
C LYS A 16 -22.17 5.21 -1.46
N ASN A 17 -22.46 6.27 -2.21
CA ASN A 17 -23.75 6.96 -2.19
C ASN A 17 -24.73 6.44 -3.26
N THR A 18 -24.20 5.96 -4.38
CA THR A 18 -24.99 5.63 -5.58
C THR A 18 -25.52 4.20 -5.55
N ILE A 19 -24.73 3.24 -5.08
CA ILE A 19 -25.12 1.82 -5.01
C ILE A 19 -26.28 1.59 -4.03
N PRO A 20 -26.31 2.15 -2.80
CA PRO A 20 -27.40 1.86 -1.86
C PRO A 20 -28.80 2.26 -2.34
N SER A 21 -28.89 3.20 -3.30
CA SER A 21 -30.17 3.68 -3.85
C SER A 21 -30.54 3.06 -5.21
N CYS A 22 -29.68 2.20 -5.77
CA CYS A 22 -29.89 1.59 -7.07
C CYS A 22 -30.96 0.47 -7.02
N GLN A 23 -31.53 0.11 -8.16
CA GLN A 23 -32.48 -1.01 -8.26
C GLN A 23 -31.76 -2.32 -8.55
N PHE A 24 -30.75 -2.28 -9.41
CA PHE A 24 -29.90 -3.43 -9.72
C PHE A 24 -28.57 -2.97 -10.31
N LEU A 25 -27.64 -3.93 -10.35
CA LEU A 25 -26.32 -3.77 -10.92
C LEU A 25 -26.17 -4.76 -12.09
N ALA A 26 -25.42 -4.37 -13.11
CA ALA A 26 -24.91 -5.29 -14.13
C ALA A 26 -23.38 -5.27 -14.09
N ILE A 27 -22.76 -6.44 -14.23
CA ILE A 27 -21.32 -6.59 -14.20
C ILE A 27 -20.84 -7.38 -15.41
N ASP A 28 -19.63 -7.08 -15.87
CA ASP A 28 -18.93 -7.81 -16.92
C ASP A 28 -17.42 -7.75 -16.66
N GLY A 29 -16.65 -8.65 -17.26
CA GLY A 29 -15.21 -8.74 -17.03
C GLY A 29 -14.42 -9.08 -18.28
N GLU A 30 -13.31 -8.38 -18.48
CA GLU A 30 -12.34 -8.69 -19.53
C GLU A 30 -11.16 -9.46 -18.95
N PHE A 31 -10.70 -10.49 -19.67
CA PHE A 31 -9.70 -11.43 -19.19
C PHE A 31 -8.46 -11.48 -20.09
N THR A 32 -7.29 -11.76 -19.51
CA THR A 32 -6.05 -11.98 -20.28
C THR A 32 -6.08 -13.27 -21.11
N GLY A 33 -7.05 -14.14 -20.87
CA GLY A 33 -7.29 -15.36 -21.61
C GLY A 33 -8.54 -16.07 -21.14
N LEU A 34 -8.99 -17.04 -21.93
CA LEU A 34 -10.14 -17.88 -21.64
C LEU A 34 -9.75 -19.36 -21.71
N LEU A 35 -10.56 -20.22 -21.11
CA LEU A 35 -10.43 -21.66 -21.25
C LEU A 35 -10.65 -22.08 -22.71
N VAL A 36 -9.73 -22.87 -23.26
CA VAL A 36 -9.93 -23.52 -24.57
C VAL A 36 -10.68 -24.84 -24.36
N GLY A 37 -11.76 -25.05 -25.12
CA GLY A 37 -12.85 -26.00 -24.85
C GLY A 37 -12.51 -27.49 -24.78
N ASP A 38 -11.29 -27.91 -25.15
CA ASP A 38 -10.94 -29.34 -25.27
C ASP A 38 -10.84 -30.08 -23.92
N LYS A 39 -10.88 -29.37 -22.78
CA LYS A 39 -10.71 -29.97 -21.44
C LYS A 39 -12.02 -30.26 -20.70
N ILE A 40 -13.15 -29.68 -21.11
CA ILE A 40 -14.45 -29.90 -20.48
C ILE A 40 -15.16 -31.05 -21.20
N ASN A 41 -15.48 -32.11 -20.46
CA ASN A 41 -16.21 -33.25 -21.00
C ASN A 41 -17.71 -33.06 -20.71
N ALA A 42 -18.56 -33.27 -21.72
CA ALA A 42 -20.02 -33.19 -21.58
C ALA A 42 -20.62 -34.15 -20.54
N TYR A 43 -19.89 -35.22 -20.19
CA TYR A 43 -20.29 -36.20 -19.18
C TYR A 43 -19.72 -35.90 -17.77
N ASP A 44 -18.98 -34.80 -17.59
CA ASP A 44 -18.52 -34.43 -16.25
C ASP A 44 -19.70 -34.00 -15.36
N SER A 45 -19.66 -34.37 -14.08
CA SER A 45 -20.59 -33.81 -13.10
C SER A 45 -20.34 -32.30 -12.92
N PRO A 46 -21.34 -31.51 -12.47
CA PRO A 46 -21.15 -30.08 -12.24
C PRO A 46 -19.95 -29.75 -11.34
N ALA A 47 -19.72 -30.54 -10.29
CA ALA A 47 -18.58 -30.37 -9.38
C ALA A 47 -17.22 -30.59 -10.09
N LYS A 48 -17.15 -31.58 -10.98
CA LYS A 48 -15.93 -31.89 -11.74
C LYS A 48 -15.67 -30.85 -12.82
N GLN A 49 -16.73 -30.40 -13.50
CA GLN A 49 -16.65 -29.30 -14.46
C GLN A 49 -16.15 -28.00 -13.79
N PHE A 50 -16.70 -27.65 -12.61
CA PHE A 50 -16.23 -26.51 -11.82
C PHE A 50 -14.75 -26.64 -11.46
N SER A 51 -14.32 -27.80 -10.96
CA SER A 51 -12.92 -28.02 -10.56
C SER A 51 -11.95 -27.82 -11.72
N LYS A 52 -12.27 -28.36 -12.90
CA LYS A 52 -11.48 -28.18 -14.13
C LYS A 52 -11.45 -26.72 -14.56
N MET A 53 -12.62 -26.08 -14.61
CA MET A 53 -12.72 -24.68 -15.04
C MET A 53 -11.94 -23.76 -14.10
N ARG A 54 -12.06 -23.97 -12.79
CA ARG A 54 -11.31 -23.21 -11.77
C ARG A 54 -9.80 -23.41 -11.92
N GLN A 55 -9.32 -24.63 -12.07
CA GLN A 55 -7.87 -24.89 -12.15
C GLN A 55 -7.20 -24.14 -13.31
N GLU A 56 -7.86 -24.08 -14.47
CA GLU A 56 -7.28 -23.51 -15.68
C GLU A 56 -7.61 -22.01 -15.83
N SER A 57 -8.82 -21.59 -15.49
CA SER A 57 -9.26 -20.20 -15.70
C SER A 57 -8.64 -19.25 -14.68
N MET A 58 -8.28 -19.74 -13.49
CA MET A 58 -7.64 -18.91 -12.45
C MET A 58 -6.18 -18.56 -12.75
N GLU A 59 -5.58 -19.10 -13.82
CA GLU A 59 -4.26 -18.68 -14.29
C GLU A 59 -4.31 -17.39 -15.14
N TYR A 60 -5.49 -16.99 -15.59
CA TYR A 60 -5.72 -15.74 -16.33
C TYR A 60 -6.24 -14.66 -15.38
N LEU A 61 -5.89 -13.40 -15.67
CA LEU A 61 -6.36 -12.25 -14.88
C LEU A 61 -7.64 -11.70 -15.47
N LEU A 62 -8.56 -11.30 -14.59
CA LEU A 62 -9.53 -10.26 -14.89
C LEU A 62 -8.79 -8.92 -14.82
N ILE A 63 -8.81 -8.16 -15.92
CA ILE A 63 -8.02 -6.94 -16.10
C ILE A 63 -8.87 -5.68 -16.26
N GLU A 64 -10.14 -5.84 -16.65
CA GLU A 64 -11.13 -4.78 -16.59
C GLU A 64 -12.42 -5.34 -15.99
N PHE A 65 -12.98 -4.61 -15.03
CA PHE A 65 -14.27 -4.91 -14.44
C PHE A 65 -15.27 -3.84 -14.86
N GLY A 66 -16.24 -4.23 -15.69
CA GLY A 66 -17.38 -3.41 -16.06
C GLY A 66 -18.43 -3.43 -14.95
N LEU A 67 -18.85 -2.25 -14.49
CA LEU A 67 -19.96 -2.08 -13.55
C LEU A 67 -20.96 -1.07 -14.09
N CYS A 68 -22.23 -1.45 -14.17
CA CYS A 68 -23.32 -0.54 -14.51
C CYS A 68 -24.33 -0.49 -13.38
N VAL A 69 -24.57 0.70 -12.85
CA VAL A 69 -25.52 0.96 -11.75
C VAL A 69 -26.81 1.52 -12.33
N PHE A 70 -27.95 0.89 -12.05
CA PHE A 70 -29.25 1.29 -12.60
C PHE A 70 -30.17 1.95 -11.57
N HIS A 71 -30.73 3.10 -11.94
CA HIS A 71 -31.70 3.85 -11.15
C HIS A 71 -33.00 4.08 -11.93
N TYR A 72 -34.14 3.74 -11.34
CA TYR A 72 -35.46 3.96 -11.91
C TYR A 72 -35.95 5.37 -11.59
N ASN A 73 -36.19 6.16 -12.63
CA ASN A 73 -36.76 7.49 -12.53
C ASN A 73 -38.30 7.38 -12.62
N LYS A 74 -38.97 7.59 -11.49
CA LYS A 74 -40.44 7.54 -11.40
C LYS A 74 -41.14 8.62 -12.23
N GLU A 75 -40.57 9.82 -12.32
CA GLU A 75 -41.17 10.94 -13.07
C GLU A 75 -41.17 10.68 -14.58
N LYS A 76 -40.09 10.07 -15.08
CA LYS A 76 -39.91 9.75 -16.50
C LYS A 76 -40.35 8.33 -16.87
N ASN A 77 -40.76 7.53 -15.88
CA ASN A 77 -41.08 6.11 -16.03
C ASN A 77 -40.01 5.33 -16.82
N SER A 78 -38.74 5.54 -16.49
CA SER A 78 -37.61 4.97 -17.24
C SER A 78 -36.40 4.70 -16.35
N PHE A 79 -35.53 3.79 -16.80
CA PHE A 79 -34.25 3.55 -16.14
C PHE A 79 -33.19 4.54 -16.63
N THR A 80 -32.37 4.99 -15.69
CA THR A 80 -31.11 5.70 -15.89
C THR A 80 -29.98 4.81 -15.43
N HIS A 81 -28.77 5.00 -15.96
CA HIS A 81 -27.64 4.16 -15.62
C HIS A 81 -26.34 4.96 -15.55
N ARG A 82 -25.36 4.43 -14.80
CA ARG A 82 -23.97 4.89 -14.79
C ARG A 82 -23.04 3.70 -14.97
N GLY A 83 -22.25 3.73 -16.05
CA GLY A 83 -21.28 2.70 -16.38
C GLY A 83 -19.85 3.09 -16.00
N TYR A 84 -19.10 2.13 -15.46
CA TYR A 84 -17.73 2.24 -15.00
C TYR A 84 -16.89 1.08 -15.54
N ASN A 85 -15.70 1.37 -16.02
CA ASN A 85 -14.72 0.40 -16.51
C ASN A 85 -13.50 0.48 -15.58
N PHE A 86 -13.39 -0.43 -14.63
CA PHE A 86 -12.29 -0.44 -13.67
C PHE A 86 -11.12 -1.24 -14.23
N TYR A 87 -10.02 -0.55 -14.52
CA TYR A 87 -8.76 -1.20 -14.88
C TYR A 87 -8.12 -1.74 -13.61
N VAL A 88 -7.98 -3.06 -13.48
CA VAL A 88 -7.48 -3.70 -12.26
C VAL A 88 -6.24 -4.53 -12.55
N PHE A 89 -5.20 -4.35 -11.74
CA PHE A 89 -3.92 -5.01 -11.97
C PHE A 89 -3.19 -5.36 -10.66
N PRO A 90 -2.78 -6.62 -10.45
CA PRO A 90 -2.18 -7.05 -9.20
C PRO A 90 -0.68 -6.65 -9.16
N ARG A 91 -0.39 -5.45 -8.66
CA ARG A 91 0.98 -4.98 -8.44
C ARG A 91 1.61 -5.55 -7.19
N GLN A 92 2.92 -5.68 -7.22
CA GLN A 92 3.69 -5.88 -6.01
C GLN A 92 3.62 -4.61 -5.14
N PHE A 93 2.85 -4.66 -4.05
CA PHE A 93 2.65 -3.52 -3.15
C PHE A 93 3.92 -3.15 -2.37
N SER A 94 4.76 -4.13 -2.01
CA SER A 94 6.05 -3.91 -1.36
C SER A 94 7.08 -4.92 -1.86
N GLN A 95 8.38 -4.62 -1.77
CA GLN A 95 9.45 -5.56 -2.16
C GLN A 95 9.39 -6.92 -1.44
N ARG A 96 8.64 -7.02 -0.33
CA ARG A 96 8.43 -8.26 0.43
C ARG A 96 7.10 -8.93 0.13
N SER A 97 6.24 -8.28 -0.65
CA SER A 97 4.96 -8.83 -1.07
C SER A 97 5.16 -9.86 -2.19
N TYR A 98 4.24 -10.82 -2.25
CA TYR A 98 4.14 -11.78 -3.34
C TYR A 98 4.09 -11.05 -4.70
N ASP A 99 4.86 -11.54 -5.67
CA ASP A 99 4.85 -11.05 -7.05
C ASP A 99 3.90 -11.94 -7.89
N PRO A 100 2.71 -11.42 -8.27
CA PRO A 100 1.69 -12.22 -8.95
C PRO A 100 2.12 -12.60 -10.38
N GLN A 101 2.16 -13.89 -10.65
CA GLN A 101 2.38 -14.42 -12.00
C GLN A 101 1.06 -14.82 -12.64
N PHE A 102 0.88 -14.48 -13.91
CA PHE A 102 -0.33 -14.77 -14.66
C PHE A 102 -0.03 -15.16 -16.12
N ARG A 103 -0.98 -15.83 -16.77
CA ARG A 103 -0.91 -16.22 -18.17
C ARG A 103 -1.70 -15.26 -19.05
N CYS A 104 -1.32 -15.22 -20.32
CA CYS A 104 -2.05 -14.50 -21.36
C CYS A 104 -2.26 -15.41 -22.57
N SER A 105 -3.43 -15.30 -23.20
CA SER A 105 -3.71 -15.92 -24.48
C SER A 105 -3.53 -14.89 -25.59
N SER A 106 -2.74 -15.23 -26.61
CA SER A 106 -2.49 -14.34 -27.76
C SER A 106 -3.79 -13.94 -28.48
N SER A 107 -4.75 -14.86 -28.62
CA SER A 107 -6.03 -14.56 -29.27
C SER A 107 -6.89 -13.59 -28.47
N SER A 108 -6.95 -13.75 -27.14
CA SER A 108 -7.68 -12.85 -26.25
C SER A 108 -7.07 -11.45 -26.23
N LEU A 109 -5.73 -11.36 -26.12
CA LEU A 109 -5.06 -10.07 -26.20
C LEU A 109 -5.28 -9.39 -27.55
N SER A 110 -5.17 -10.11 -28.65
CA SER A 110 -5.42 -9.58 -30.00
C SER A 110 -6.87 -9.08 -30.16
N PHE A 111 -7.84 -9.81 -29.63
CA PHE A 111 -9.24 -9.40 -29.60
C PHE A 111 -9.46 -8.11 -28.81
N LEU A 112 -8.86 -7.99 -27.62
CA LEU A 112 -8.96 -6.78 -26.81
C LEU A 112 -8.31 -5.58 -27.51
N ILE A 113 -7.14 -5.76 -28.13
CA ILE A 113 -6.46 -4.71 -28.91
C ILE A 113 -7.35 -4.25 -30.08
N SER A 114 -7.99 -5.17 -30.79
CA SER A 114 -8.86 -4.82 -31.92
C SER A 114 -10.12 -4.06 -31.52
N HIS A 115 -10.53 -4.17 -30.25
CA HIS A 115 -11.63 -3.40 -29.66
C HIS A 115 -11.17 -2.16 -28.88
N GLY A 116 -9.89 -1.77 -29.01
CA GLY A 116 -9.36 -0.52 -28.45
C GLY A 116 -8.99 -0.58 -26.96
N PHE A 117 -8.82 -1.78 -26.39
CA PHE A 117 -8.36 -1.92 -25.01
C PHE A 117 -6.97 -1.31 -24.81
N ASP A 118 -6.83 -0.46 -23.79
CA ASP A 118 -5.58 0.22 -23.48
C ASP A 118 -4.75 -0.52 -22.42
N PHE A 119 -3.86 -1.38 -22.88
CA PHE A 119 -2.91 -2.10 -22.02
C PHE A 119 -1.92 -1.17 -21.31
N ASN A 120 -1.61 0.01 -21.86
CA ASN A 120 -0.75 0.97 -21.15
C ASN A 120 -1.47 1.50 -19.92
N LYS A 121 -2.74 1.87 -20.06
CA LYS A 121 -3.59 2.30 -18.94
C LYS A 121 -3.69 1.22 -17.87
N LEU A 122 -3.89 -0.04 -18.27
CA LEU A 122 -3.89 -1.19 -17.36
C LEU A 122 -2.57 -1.33 -16.57
N PHE A 123 -1.45 -1.46 -17.26
CA PHE A 123 -0.18 -1.78 -16.59
C PHE A 123 0.43 -0.58 -15.85
N LYS A 124 0.22 0.65 -16.34
CA LYS A 124 0.75 1.88 -15.72
C LYS A 124 -0.12 2.41 -14.60
N ASP A 125 -1.45 2.33 -14.75
CA ASP A 125 -2.42 2.99 -13.86
C ASP A 125 -3.55 2.09 -13.35
N GLY A 126 -3.49 0.79 -13.63
CA GLY A 126 -4.42 -0.19 -13.08
C GLY A 126 -4.46 -0.18 -11.56
N ILE A 127 -5.67 -0.27 -11.02
CA ILE A 127 -6.01 -0.25 -9.61
C ILE A 127 -5.53 -1.56 -9.00
N HIS A 128 -4.76 -1.45 -7.91
CA HIS A 128 -4.31 -2.63 -7.18
C HIS A 128 -5.48 -3.30 -6.45
N TYR A 129 -5.32 -4.58 -6.12
CA TYR A 129 -6.25 -5.31 -5.27
C TYR A 129 -5.47 -6.35 -4.47
N THR A 130 -5.92 -6.59 -3.25
CA THR A 130 -5.35 -7.58 -2.36
C THR A 130 -6.50 -8.39 -1.76
N THR A 131 -6.39 -9.73 -1.79
CA THR A 131 -7.41 -10.59 -1.17
C THR A 131 -7.36 -10.49 0.36
N ASP A 132 -8.45 -10.82 1.04
CA ASP A 132 -8.48 -10.81 2.52
C ASP A 132 -7.34 -11.64 3.12
N SER A 133 -7.06 -12.82 2.55
CA SER A 133 -5.96 -13.69 2.96
C SER A 133 -4.56 -13.05 2.83
N GLN A 134 -4.39 -12.12 1.89
CA GLN A 134 -3.15 -11.36 1.69
C GLN A 134 -3.13 -10.07 2.52
N MET A 135 -4.30 -9.51 2.86
CA MET A 135 -4.44 -8.32 3.70
C MET A 135 -4.16 -8.58 5.18
N GLU A 136 -4.60 -9.72 5.72
CA GLU A 136 -4.39 -10.10 7.13
C GLU A 136 -2.92 -10.01 7.57
N PRO A 137 -1.94 -10.62 6.87
CA PRO A 137 -0.53 -10.50 7.26
C PRO A 137 0.00 -9.06 7.13
N LEU A 138 -0.51 -8.27 6.18
CA LEU A 138 -0.11 -6.86 6.05
C LEU A 138 -0.57 -6.04 7.26
N ARG A 139 -1.82 -6.23 7.69
CA ARG A 139 -2.39 -5.59 8.90
C ARG A 139 -1.67 -6.05 10.16
N ALA A 140 -1.45 -7.36 10.32
CA ALA A 140 -0.73 -7.90 11.47
C ALA A 140 0.70 -7.34 11.56
N ASN A 141 1.42 -7.25 10.44
CA ASN A 141 2.75 -6.65 10.39
C ASN A 141 2.75 -5.16 10.75
N LEU A 142 1.73 -4.41 10.34
CA LEU A 142 1.58 -3.01 10.76
C LEU A 142 1.33 -2.91 12.26
N GLU A 143 0.41 -3.70 12.80
CA GLU A 143 0.13 -3.72 14.23
C GLU A 143 1.35 -4.11 15.05
N GLU A 144 2.10 -5.13 14.62
CA GLU A 144 3.33 -5.56 15.29
C GLU A 144 4.39 -4.45 15.26
N LYS A 145 4.59 -3.78 14.12
CA LYS A 145 5.48 -2.61 14.03
C LYS A 145 5.06 -1.49 14.98
N GLN A 146 3.76 -1.20 15.07
CA GLN A 146 3.22 -0.19 15.98
C GLN A 146 3.43 -0.61 17.45
N LYS A 147 3.15 -1.87 17.80
CA LYS A 147 3.42 -2.43 19.15
C LYS A 147 4.90 -2.36 19.51
N LEU A 148 5.79 -2.76 18.60
CA LEU A 148 7.24 -2.70 18.80
C LEU A 148 7.75 -1.25 18.94
N ARG A 149 7.13 -0.28 18.24
CA ARG A 149 7.42 1.15 18.43
C ARG A 149 6.98 1.64 19.80
N ASN A 150 5.76 1.29 20.22
CA ASN A 150 5.25 1.66 21.54
C ASN A 150 6.10 1.04 22.66
N ILE A 151 6.48 -0.24 22.53
CA ILE A 151 7.39 -0.92 23.46
C ILE A 151 8.77 -0.26 23.47
N LYS A 152 9.34 0.11 22.31
CA LYS A 152 10.62 0.85 22.26
C LYS A 152 10.53 2.23 22.87
N SER A 153 9.38 2.91 22.77
CA SER A 153 9.11 4.17 23.45
C SER A 153 9.03 3.97 24.98
N LEU A 154 8.49 2.85 25.44
CA LEU A 154 8.39 2.53 26.88
C LEU A 154 9.71 2.03 27.47
N LEU A 155 10.51 1.29 26.69
CA LEU A 155 11.84 0.75 27.06
C LEU A 155 12.98 1.75 26.85
N GLN A 156 12.72 2.97 26.38
CA GLN A 156 13.71 4.07 26.34
C GLN A 156 14.23 4.46 27.75
N THR A 157 13.75 3.81 28.80
CA THR A 157 14.17 3.98 30.20
C THR A 157 15.39 3.15 30.61
N GLU A 158 15.73 2.05 29.92
CA GLU A 158 16.93 1.27 30.26
C GLU A 158 18.15 1.75 29.46
N SER A 159 18.89 2.67 30.08
CA SER A 159 20.19 3.15 29.61
C SER A 159 21.23 2.04 29.65
N ILE A 160 21.81 1.70 28.50
CA ILE A 160 22.99 0.82 28.44
C ILE A 160 24.21 1.64 28.91
N PRO A 161 25.04 1.12 29.83
CA PRO A 161 26.28 1.80 30.20
C PRO A 161 27.22 1.87 28.99
N ILE A 162 27.82 3.03 28.76
CA ILE A 162 28.79 3.24 27.68
C ILE A 162 30.09 2.58 28.11
N PRO A 163 30.64 1.60 27.37
CA PRO A 163 31.94 1.03 27.68
C PRO A 163 33.04 2.08 27.58
N ASP A 164 34.05 2.02 28.45
CA ASP A 164 35.12 3.02 28.55
C ASP A 164 35.80 3.33 27.20
N ILE A 165 35.92 2.32 26.34
CA ILE A 165 36.52 2.47 24.99
C ILE A 165 35.73 3.41 24.07
N HIS A 166 34.41 3.53 24.28
CA HIS A 166 33.53 4.35 23.45
C HIS A 166 33.24 5.71 24.07
N VAL A 167 33.54 5.93 25.35
CA VAL A 167 33.29 7.21 26.05
C VAL A 167 33.94 8.39 25.30
N PRO A 168 35.23 8.37 24.92
CA PRO A 168 35.85 9.53 24.27
C PRO A 168 35.18 9.89 22.93
N LEU A 169 34.77 8.87 22.17
CA LEU A 169 34.10 9.05 20.89
C LEU A 169 32.70 9.67 21.06
N ILE A 170 31.93 9.17 22.03
CA ILE A 170 30.58 9.67 22.27
C ILE A 170 30.61 11.11 22.78
N GLU A 171 31.55 11.46 23.66
CA GLU A 171 31.73 12.84 24.13
C GLU A 171 32.12 13.78 22.99
N ASP A 172 33.09 13.40 22.13
CA ASP A 172 33.46 14.22 20.96
C ASP A 172 32.27 14.49 20.02
N ILE A 173 31.42 13.47 19.80
CA ILE A 173 30.22 13.63 18.98
C ILE A 173 29.20 14.52 19.68
N CYS A 174 29.01 14.39 21.00
CA CYS A 174 28.12 15.26 21.76
C CYS A 174 28.58 16.72 21.72
N ASP A 175 29.88 16.99 21.84
CA ASP A 175 30.45 18.33 21.72
C ASP A 175 30.23 18.92 20.33
N ARG A 176 30.35 18.11 19.26
CA ARG A 176 30.02 18.53 17.88
C ARG A 176 28.54 18.88 17.75
N ILE A 177 27.64 18.11 18.37
CA ILE A 177 26.20 18.36 18.37
C ILE A 177 25.87 19.65 19.14
N GLU A 178 26.49 19.87 20.29
CA GLU A 178 26.29 21.08 21.09
C GLU A 178 26.73 22.33 20.33
N LYS A 179 27.91 22.29 19.70
CA LYS A 179 28.40 23.36 18.82
C LYS A 179 27.47 23.61 17.65
N PHE A 180 26.94 22.55 17.04
CA PHE A 180 25.94 22.67 15.98
C PHE A 180 24.69 23.37 16.52
N LEU A 181 24.12 22.91 17.63
CA LEU A 181 22.91 23.48 18.22
C LEU A 181 23.06 24.96 18.61
N ALA A 182 24.26 25.40 19.00
CA ALA A 182 24.56 26.79 19.37
C ALA A 182 24.48 27.79 18.18
N VAL A 183 24.67 27.34 16.94
CA VAL A 183 24.58 28.19 15.74
C VAL A 183 23.18 28.05 15.13
N LYS A 184 22.64 29.06 14.41
CA LYS A 184 21.33 28.94 13.74
C LYS A 184 21.39 28.15 12.42
N GLU A 185 22.54 28.12 11.76
CA GLU A 185 22.79 27.39 10.52
C GLU A 185 24.04 26.54 10.67
N PRO A 186 24.11 25.32 10.08
CA PRO A 186 23.14 24.69 9.18
C PRO A 186 21.91 24.05 9.89
N LYS A 187 20.89 23.64 9.11
CA LYS A 187 19.66 22.99 9.60
C LYS A 187 19.86 21.52 10.01
N GLU A 188 20.87 20.87 9.45
CA GLU A 188 21.23 19.48 9.72
C GLU A 188 22.75 19.32 9.86
N LEU A 189 23.18 18.39 10.71
CA LEU A 189 24.58 17.99 10.87
C LEU A 189 24.74 16.54 10.43
N GLN A 190 25.57 16.30 9.41
CA GLN A 190 25.94 14.94 9.02
C GLN A 190 26.97 14.36 9.98
N LEU A 191 26.73 13.13 10.43
CA LEU A 191 27.66 12.35 11.23
C LEU A 191 28.42 11.33 10.38
N ASP A 192 29.58 10.91 10.87
CA ASP A 192 30.41 9.91 10.21
C ASP A 192 29.77 8.51 10.22
N GLN A 193 30.36 7.58 9.49
CA GLN A 193 29.86 6.21 9.43
C GLN A 193 30.26 5.43 10.69
N TYR A 194 29.24 5.07 11.48
CA TYR A 194 29.42 4.29 12.70
C TYR A 194 28.75 2.92 12.59
N ASN A 195 29.30 1.94 13.33
CA ASN A 195 28.71 0.61 13.45
C ASN A 195 27.39 0.64 14.25
N GLY A 196 26.62 -0.45 14.19
CA GLY A 196 25.30 -0.50 14.83
C GLY A 196 25.30 -0.25 16.34
N TYR A 197 26.38 -0.62 17.03
CA TYR A 197 26.51 -0.44 18.47
C TYR A 197 26.69 1.04 18.84
N VAL A 198 27.64 1.73 18.21
CA VAL A 198 27.86 3.17 18.43
C VAL A 198 26.63 3.98 18.05
N ARG A 199 25.95 3.63 16.94
CA ARG A 199 24.68 4.29 16.56
C ARG A 199 23.64 4.17 17.67
N LYS A 200 23.50 2.99 18.29
CA LYS A 200 22.56 2.78 19.39
C LYS A 200 22.89 3.66 20.61
N LEU A 201 24.18 3.78 20.96
CA LEU A 201 24.63 4.69 22.03
C LEU A 201 24.34 6.15 21.69
N LEU A 202 24.54 6.58 20.44
CA LEU A 202 24.20 7.94 20.00
C LEU A 202 22.70 8.21 20.10
N TYR A 203 21.84 7.28 19.67
CA TYR A 203 20.39 7.42 19.85
C TYR A 203 19.99 7.56 21.33
N GLN A 204 20.69 6.87 22.22
CA GLN A 204 20.47 6.98 23.66
C GLN A 204 20.93 8.33 24.21
N GLU A 205 22.17 8.73 23.96
CA GLU A 205 22.76 9.93 24.57
C GLU A 205 22.19 11.22 23.98
N VAL A 206 21.90 11.26 22.67
CA VAL A 206 21.26 12.44 22.06
C VAL A 206 19.84 12.63 22.61
N GLY A 207 19.08 11.55 22.76
CA GLY A 207 17.73 11.61 23.34
C GLY A 207 17.70 12.08 24.79
N LYS A 208 18.77 11.86 25.57
CA LYS A 208 18.90 12.33 26.95
C LYS A 208 19.43 13.75 27.08
N ARG A 209 20.50 14.06 26.34
CA ARG A 209 21.27 15.31 26.50
C ARG A 209 20.72 16.46 25.67
N PHE A 210 20.05 16.17 24.54
CA PHE A 210 19.62 17.18 23.58
C PHE A 210 18.12 17.05 23.25
N PRO A 211 17.22 17.57 24.11
CA PRO A 211 15.78 17.52 23.86
C PRO A 211 15.35 18.24 22.57
N HIS A 212 16.13 19.24 22.14
CA HIS A 212 15.91 19.99 20.89
C HIS A 212 16.61 19.39 19.67
N ALA A 213 17.01 18.12 19.73
CA ALA A 213 17.63 17.42 18.60
C ALA A 213 17.10 16.00 18.45
N TYR A 214 17.05 15.50 17.21
CA TYR A 214 16.77 14.10 16.94
C TYR A 214 17.70 13.55 15.85
N LEU A 215 17.90 12.24 15.89
CA LEU A 215 18.73 11.53 14.92
C LEU A 215 17.87 10.90 13.82
N GLU A 216 18.21 11.19 12.57
CA GLU A 216 17.61 10.59 11.38
C GLU A 216 18.67 9.75 10.65
N THR A 217 18.33 8.52 10.25
CA THR A 217 19.19 7.72 9.37
C THR A 217 18.58 7.69 7.98
N ARG A 218 19.30 8.21 6.99
CA ARG A 218 18.91 8.17 5.58
C ARG A 218 19.71 7.09 4.86
N THR A 219 19.04 6.32 4.00
CA THR A 219 19.68 5.30 3.16
C THR A 219 19.86 5.89 1.76
N ALA A 220 21.10 5.97 1.29
CA ALA A 220 21.42 6.41 -0.06
C ALA A 220 21.13 5.29 -1.08
N SER A 221 21.12 5.64 -2.37
CA SER A 221 20.83 4.73 -3.48
C SER A 221 21.84 3.58 -3.63
N ASP A 222 23.04 3.73 -3.05
CA ASP A 222 24.09 2.71 -2.97
C ASP A 222 23.94 1.76 -1.76
N GLY A 223 22.90 1.95 -0.94
CA GLY A 223 22.66 1.18 0.29
C GLY A 223 23.41 1.70 1.52
N ASN A 224 24.26 2.73 1.40
CA ASN A 224 24.96 3.31 2.53
C ASN A 224 24.01 4.09 3.43
N ARG A 225 24.13 3.88 4.74
CA ARG A 225 23.29 4.51 5.76
C ARG A 225 24.05 5.62 6.46
N THR A 226 23.66 6.86 6.21
CA THR A 226 24.25 8.06 6.83
C THR A 226 23.34 8.58 7.93
N MET A 227 23.92 9.01 9.07
CA MET A 227 23.15 9.63 10.15
C MET A 227 23.22 11.16 10.08
N PHE A 228 22.10 11.80 10.38
CA PHE A 228 21.95 13.24 10.46
C PHE A 228 21.38 13.62 11.83
N VAL A 229 21.89 14.70 12.41
CA VAL A 229 21.31 15.36 13.56
C VAL A 229 20.45 16.51 13.06
N MET A 230 19.16 16.46 13.38
CA MET A 230 18.18 17.46 12.99
C MET A 230 17.81 18.29 14.22
N ARG A 231 17.61 19.60 14.02
CA ARG A 231 17.04 20.46 15.04
C ARG A 231 15.55 20.17 15.18
N SER A 232 15.11 20.03 16.42
CA SER A 232 13.70 19.98 16.77
C SER A 232 13.31 21.36 17.27
N ASP A 233 12.46 22.07 16.52
CA ASP A 233 11.86 23.33 16.96
C ASP A 233 10.81 23.14 18.09
N GLY A 234 10.69 21.93 18.66
CA GLY A 234 9.84 21.61 19.82
C GLY A 234 9.28 20.18 19.78
N ASP A 235 8.86 19.67 20.95
CA ASP A 235 8.24 18.34 21.09
C ASP A 235 6.98 18.15 20.22
N GLU A 236 6.28 19.24 19.88
CA GLU A 236 5.09 19.20 19.01
C GLU A 236 5.42 18.82 17.57
N ASN A 237 6.53 19.31 17.00
CA ASN A 237 6.94 18.95 15.64
C ASN A 237 7.35 17.48 15.53
N ARG A 238 7.93 16.92 16.60
CA ARG A 238 8.30 15.51 16.66
C ARG A 238 7.07 14.60 16.70
N LYS A 239 6.10 14.90 17.55
CA LYS A 239 4.83 14.16 17.62
C LYS A 239 4.10 14.22 16.28
N LYS A 240 4.05 15.39 15.65
CA LYS A 240 3.43 15.58 14.34
C LYS A 240 4.11 14.76 13.24
N LEU A 241 5.45 14.73 13.21
CA LEU A 241 6.21 13.92 12.24
C LEU A 241 6.02 12.40 12.45
N GLU A 242 5.84 11.97 13.70
CA GLU A 242 5.53 10.57 14.03
C GLU A 242 4.10 10.19 13.66
N GLU A 243 3.12 11.07 13.95
CA GLU A 243 1.73 10.93 13.53
C GLU A 243 1.61 10.87 12.00
N ASP A 244 2.29 11.76 11.28
CA ASP A 244 2.31 11.77 9.81
C ASP A 244 2.88 10.47 9.23
N LYS A 245 3.91 9.89 9.87
CA LYS A 245 4.46 8.58 9.47
C LYS A 245 3.46 7.44 9.70
N ILE A 246 2.78 7.45 10.84
CA ILE A 246 1.77 6.42 11.16
C ILE A 246 0.59 6.54 10.19
N ASN A 247 0.10 7.74 9.96
CA ASN A 247 -0.98 8.00 9.00
C ASN A 247 -0.59 7.56 7.59
N LYS A 248 0.66 7.80 7.19
CA LYS A 248 1.17 7.31 5.91
C LYS A 248 1.17 5.79 5.81
N GLU A 249 1.63 5.09 6.85
CA GLU A 249 1.64 3.61 6.88
C GLU A 249 0.22 3.01 6.88
N ILE A 250 -0.72 3.65 7.58
CA ILE A 250 -2.14 3.25 7.57
C ILE A 250 -2.74 3.47 6.18
N ASN A 251 -2.54 4.65 5.60
CA ASN A 251 -3.03 4.98 4.26
C ASN A 251 -2.45 4.04 3.21
N GLU A 252 -1.18 3.65 3.33
CA GLU A 252 -0.56 2.65 2.45
C GLU A 252 -1.33 1.32 2.51
N VAL A 253 -1.67 0.81 3.69
CA VAL A 253 -2.45 -0.45 3.78
C VAL A 253 -3.91 -0.28 3.35
N GLU A 254 -4.51 0.88 3.59
CA GLU A 254 -5.84 1.18 3.02
C GLU A 254 -5.81 1.23 1.49
N GLU A 255 -4.76 1.79 0.88
CA GLU A 255 -4.52 1.75 -0.57
C GLU A 255 -4.24 0.34 -1.08
N ALA A 256 -3.64 -0.54 -0.26
CA ALA A 256 -3.40 -1.92 -0.64
C ALA A 256 -4.70 -2.72 -0.86
N THR A 257 -5.79 -2.36 -0.15
CA THR A 257 -7.11 -3.00 -0.35
C THR A 257 -7.61 -2.77 -1.78
N GLY A 258 -7.52 -1.52 -2.24
CA GLY A 258 -7.80 -1.12 -3.61
C GLY A 258 -9.17 -1.58 -4.11
N PHE A 259 -9.21 -2.25 -5.26
CA PHE A 259 -10.46 -2.62 -5.94
C PHE A 259 -11.36 -3.56 -5.11
N CYS A 260 -10.82 -4.32 -4.15
CA CYS A 260 -11.62 -5.15 -3.26
C CYS A 260 -12.66 -4.35 -2.46
N GLU A 261 -12.45 -3.04 -2.24
CA GLU A 261 -13.45 -2.17 -1.63
C GLU A 261 -14.74 -2.07 -2.46
N VAL A 262 -14.65 -2.07 -3.79
CA VAL A 262 -15.83 -2.04 -4.68
C VAL A 262 -16.59 -3.35 -4.59
N ILE A 263 -15.88 -4.49 -4.61
CA ILE A 263 -16.49 -5.82 -4.47
C ILE A 263 -17.20 -5.97 -3.13
N ASN A 264 -16.58 -5.50 -2.04
CA ASN A 264 -17.18 -5.50 -0.71
C ASN A 264 -18.40 -4.57 -0.62
N LEU A 265 -18.36 -3.41 -1.26
CA LEU A 265 -19.51 -2.51 -1.32
C LEU A 265 -20.69 -3.17 -2.06
N ILE A 266 -20.42 -3.84 -3.18
CA ILE A 266 -21.44 -4.58 -3.93
C ILE A 266 -22.01 -5.71 -3.08
N SER A 267 -21.17 -6.52 -2.44
CA SER A 267 -21.62 -7.69 -1.67
C SER A 267 -22.50 -7.32 -0.47
N LEU A 268 -22.21 -6.19 0.18
CA LEU A 268 -23.01 -5.69 1.31
C LEU A 268 -24.33 -5.04 0.89
N SER A 269 -24.47 -4.63 -0.38
CA SER A 269 -25.65 -3.92 -0.88
C SER A 269 -26.73 -4.82 -1.49
N VAL A 270 -26.45 -6.12 -1.63
CA VAL A 270 -27.35 -7.11 -2.29
C VAL A 270 -28.14 -7.92 -1.25
N ILE A 271 -28.50 -7.33 -0.11
CA ILE A 271 -29.35 -7.96 0.92
C ILE A 271 -30.74 -7.33 0.92
#